data_AF-A0A963ELQ8-F1
#
_entry.id   AF-A0A963ELQ8-F1
#
_cell.length_a   1.000
_cell.length_b   1.000
_cell.length_c   1.000
_cell.angle_alpha   90.00
_cell.angle_beta   90.00
_cell.angle_gamma   90.00
#
_symmetry.space_group_name_H-M   'P 1'
#
loop_
_entity.id
_entity.type
_entity.pdbx_description
1 polymer ?
#
loop_
_entity_poly.entity_id
_entity_poly.type
_entity_poly.pdbx_seq_one_letter_code
_entity_poly.pdbx_strand_id
1 'polypeptide(L)'
;VGAMRYTDALTDDSRLVARVLHEACARGALACNYAEVTRLEKNDSGFSVAVKDRLNDVSVMLHADHVVNATGAWADRLSGTEKKVRPQRGSHLFVPQQRLPVDSCLTILHPDDGRPVFVFPWEGVTCIGTTDLDHPQSLDQEPRCTRNEVQYLLKLVNSQFPDVALKDADILSTMAGVRPI
;
A
#
# COMPACT_ATOMS: atom_id res chain seq x y z
N VAL A 1 22.44 23.20 13.58
CA VAL A 1 21.35 22.45 12.91
C VAL A 1 20.05 22.81 13.58
N GLY A 2 18.97 23.01 12.82
CA GLY A 2 17.62 23.29 13.35
C GLY A 2 16.59 22.37 12.70
N ALA A 3 15.38 22.34 13.23
CA ALA A 3 14.27 21.56 12.71
C ALA A 3 12.96 22.34 12.81
N MET A 4 12.00 22.02 11.94
CA MET A 4 10.61 22.46 12.06
C MET A 4 9.76 21.34 12.64
N ARG A 5 8.82 21.67 13.50
CA ARG A 5 7.90 20.71 14.12
C ARG A 5 6.47 21.17 13.92
N TYR A 6 5.62 20.23 13.51
CA TYR A 6 4.18 20.40 13.37
C TYR A 6 3.48 19.11 13.82
N THR A 7 2.15 19.12 13.84
CA THR A 7 1.31 17.96 14.16
C THR A 7 0.70 17.37 12.91
N ASP A 8 0.68 16.04 12.82
CA ASP A 8 0.02 15.28 11.75
C ASP A 8 -0.76 14.10 12.36
N ALA A 9 -1.48 13.35 11.53
CA ALA A 9 -2.25 12.18 11.92
C ALA A 9 -1.55 10.87 11.52
N LEU A 10 -1.71 9.87 12.38
CA LEU A 10 -1.26 8.50 12.13
C LEU A 10 -2.50 7.60 12.15
N THR A 11 -2.63 6.69 11.17
CA THR A 11 -3.77 5.78 11.06
C THR A 11 -3.30 4.36 10.78
N ASP A 12 -4.02 3.38 11.33
CA ASP A 12 -3.99 2.00 10.86
C ASP A 12 -4.94 1.90 9.66
N ASP A 13 -4.34 1.80 8.47
CA ASP A 13 -5.03 1.78 7.19
C ASP A 13 -5.93 0.53 7.05
N SER A 14 -5.42 -0.63 7.44
CA SER A 14 -6.15 -1.90 7.41
C SER A 14 -7.37 -1.87 8.32
N ARG A 15 -7.23 -1.34 9.54
CA ARG A 15 -8.33 -1.21 10.50
C ARG A 15 -9.33 -0.15 10.07
N LEU A 16 -8.89 0.92 9.42
CA LEU A 16 -9.78 1.92 8.85
C LEU A 16 -10.70 1.29 7.79
N VAL A 17 -10.13 0.54 6.84
CA VAL A 17 -10.91 -0.19 5.82
C VAL A 17 -11.89 -1.18 6.48
N ALA A 18 -11.40 -1.99 7.41
CA ALA A 18 -12.24 -2.95 8.12
C ALA A 18 -13.39 -2.25 8.87
N ARG A 19 -13.13 -1.10 9.50
CA ARG A 19 -14.16 -0.33 10.21
C ARG A 19 -15.24 0.20 9.28
N VAL A 20 -14.86 0.71 8.12
CA VAL A 20 -15.81 1.19 7.10
C VAL A 20 -16.70 0.04 6.60
N LEU A 21 -16.10 -1.11 6.29
CA LEU A 21 -16.84 -2.30 5.85
C LEU A 21 -17.80 -2.81 6.93
N HIS A 22 -17.37 -2.89 8.19
CA HIS A 22 -18.23 -3.31 9.29
C HIS A 22 -19.43 -2.38 9.49
N GLU A 23 -19.23 -1.06 9.41
CA GLU A 23 -20.32 -0.08 9.52
C GLU A 23 -21.30 -0.20 8.34
N ALA A 24 -20.80 -0.42 7.12
CA ALA A 24 -21.65 -0.65 5.96
C ALA A 24 -22.52 -1.91 6.14
N CYS A 25 -21.92 -3.02 6.58
CA CYS A 25 -22.65 -4.26 6.86
C CYS A 25 -23.68 -4.09 7.97
N ALA A 26 -23.36 -3.35 9.04
CA ALA A 26 -24.30 -3.05 10.12
C ALA A 26 -25.53 -2.25 9.64
N ARG A 27 -25.40 -1.54 8.50
CA ARG A 27 -26.48 -0.79 7.83
C ARG A 27 -27.17 -1.57 6.72
N GLY A 28 -26.87 -2.86 6.56
CA GLY A 28 -27.52 -3.76 5.61
C GLY A 28 -26.79 -3.94 4.27
N ALA A 29 -25.58 -3.39 4.10
CA ALA A 29 -24.77 -3.72 2.93
C ALA A 29 -24.23 -5.16 3.02
N LEU A 30 -23.95 -5.77 1.87
CA LEU A 30 -23.24 -7.05 1.77
C LEU A 30 -21.81 -6.79 1.32
N ALA A 31 -20.84 -7.29 2.08
CA ALA A 31 -19.42 -7.26 1.72
C ALA A 31 -18.88 -8.68 1.59
N CYS A 32 -18.36 -9.03 0.41
CA CYS A 32 -17.81 -10.34 0.12
C CYS A 32 -16.34 -10.19 -0.29
N ASN A 33 -15.43 -10.77 0.49
CA ASN A 33 -14.02 -10.92 0.11
C ASN A 33 -13.82 -12.21 -0.71
N TYR A 34 -12.65 -12.36 -1.34
CA TYR A 34 -12.33 -13.49 -2.23
C TYR A 34 -13.32 -13.68 -3.40
N ALA A 35 -14.10 -12.64 -3.73
CA ALA A 35 -15.05 -12.60 -4.83
C ALA A 35 -14.48 -11.72 -5.96
N GLU A 36 -13.86 -12.35 -6.95
CA GLU A 36 -13.18 -11.67 -8.05
C GLU A 36 -14.16 -11.34 -9.18
N VAL A 37 -14.32 -10.06 -9.54
CA VAL A 37 -15.04 -9.68 -10.76
C VAL A 37 -14.17 -10.02 -11.97
N THR A 38 -14.60 -10.99 -12.77
CA THR A 38 -13.86 -11.47 -13.95
C THR A 38 -14.37 -10.85 -15.26
N ARG A 39 -15.62 -10.38 -15.27
CA ARG A 39 -16.23 -9.72 -16.42
C ARG A 39 -17.30 -8.72 -15.98
N LEU A 40 -17.35 -7.58 -16.64
CA LEU A 40 -18.36 -6.55 -16.46
C LEU A 40 -18.95 -6.17 -17.81
N GLU A 41 -20.26 -6.23 -17.96
CA GLU A 41 -20.97 -5.91 -19.20
C GLU A 41 -22.13 -4.98 -18.93
N LYS A 42 -22.25 -3.91 -19.72
CA LYS A 42 -23.41 -3.02 -19.68
C LYS A 42 -24.45 -3.50 -20.69
N ASN A 43 -25.71 -3.52 -20.28
CA ASN A 43 -26.87 -3.84 -21.11
C ASN A 43 -27.98 -2.79 -20.92
N ASP A 44 -29.10 -2.96 -21.62
CA ASP A 44 -30.22 -2.01 -21.57
C ASP A 44 -30.89 -1.91 -20.19
N SER A 45 -30.70 -2.92 -19.33
CA SER A 45 -31.27 -3.01 -17.98
C SER A 45 -30.25 -2.82 -16.85
N GLY A 46 -29.05 -2.29 -17.14
CA GLY A 46 -27.99 -2.06 -16.15
C GLY A 46 -26.70 -2.80 -16.48
N PHE A 47 -26.14 -3.50 -15.48
CA PHE A 47 -24.88 -4.22 -15.59
C PHE A 47 -25.04 -5.70 -15.22
N SER A 48 -24.41 -6.55 -16.02
CA SER A 48 -24.16 -7.96 -15.73
C SER A 48 -22.73 -8.11 -15.22
N VAL A 49 -22.55 -8.74 -14.05
CA VAL A 49 -21.26 -8.85 -13.38
C VAL A 49 -20.95 -10.33 -13.14
N ALA A 50 -19.92 -10.84 -13.80
CA ALA A 50 -19.41 -12.20 -13.56
C ALA A 50 -18.43 -12.17 -12.39
N VAL A 51 -18.75 -12.93 -11.35
CA VAL A 51 -17.97 -12.99 -10.11
C VAL A 51 -17.49 -14.42 -9.88
N LYS A 52 -16.20 -14.60 -9.63
CA LYS A 52 -15.57 -15.86 -9.29
C LYS A 52 -15.26 -15.91 -7.80
N ASP A 53 -15.86 -16.86 -7.09
CA ASP A 53 -15.47 -17.23 -5.73
C ASP A 53 -14.11 -17.95 -5.79
N ARG A 54 -13.08 -17.32 -5.24
CA ARG A 54 -11.71 -17.82 -5.24
C ARG A 54 -11.46 -18.91 -4.20
N LEU A 55 -12.35 -19.10 -3.23
CA LEU A 55 -12.25 -20.14 -2.21
C LEU A 55 -12.83 -21.47 -2.71
N ASN A 56 -13.95 -21.40 -3.44
CA ASN A 56 -14.67 -22.60 -3.90
C ASN A 56 -14.58 -22.86 -5.41
N ASP A 57 -13.93 -21.96 -6.16
CA ASP A 57 -13.79 -22.02 -7.63
C ASP A 57 -15.14 -22.00 -8.39
N VAL A 58 -16.16 -21.37 -7.79
CA VAL A 58 -17.50 -21.25 -8.37
C VAL A 58 -17.67 -19.88 -9.01
N SER A 59 -18.31 -19.81 -10.17
CA SER A 59 -18.67 -18.54 -10.82
C SER A 59 -20.17 -18.27 -10.70
N VAL A 60 -20.54 -17.02 -10.40
CA VAL A 60 -21.91 -16.55 -10.34
C VAL A 60 -22.10 -15.30 -11.20
N MET A 61 -23.30 -15.11 -11.71
CA MET A 61 -23.70 -13.89 -12.43
C MET A 61 -24.59 -13.04 -11.54
N LEU A 62 -24.19 -11.79 -11.33
CA LEU A 62 -24.96 -10.78 -10.60
C LEU A 62 -25.50 -9.73 -11.56
N HIS A 63 -26.58 -9.07 -11.16
CA HIS A 63 -27.16 -7.94 -11.89
C HIS A 63 -27.20 -6.72 -10.98
N ALA A 64 -26.83 -5.55 -11.51
CA ALA A 64 -26.82 -4.30 -10.77
C ALA A 64 -27.19 -3.12 -11.69
N ASP A 65 -27.99 -2.16 -11.19
CA ASP A 65 -28.31 -0.94 -11.94
C ASP A 65 -27.08 -0.05 -12.15
N HIS A 66 -26.17 -0.07 -11.17
CA HIS A 66 -24.95 0.74 -11.14
C HIS A 66 -23.75 -0.06 -10.63
N VAL A 67 -22.58 0.23 -11.19
CA VAL A 67 -21.30 -0.37 -10.78
C VAL A 67 -20.27 0.74 -10.59
N VAL A 68 -19.57 0.70 -9.45
CA VAL A 68 -18.44 1.59 -9.15
C VAL A 68 -17.16 0.77 -9.22
N ASN A 69 -16.24 1.15 -10.11
CA ASN A 69 -14.91 0.55 -10.17
C ASN A 69 -13.97 1.27 -9.20
N ALA A 70 -13.74 0.65 -8.04
CA ALA A 70 -12.84 1.15 -6.99
C ALA A 70 -11.63 0.22 -6.77
N THR A 71 -11.11 -0.43 -7.82
CA THR A 71 -10.07 -1.47 -7.70
C THR A 71 -8.62 -0.95 -7.62
N GLY A 72 -8.40 0.30 -7.22
CA GLY A 72 -7.07 0.88 -7.01
C GLY A 72 -6.15 0.72 -8.24
N ALA A 73 -4.95 0.14 -8.05
CA ALA A 73 -3.98 -0.10 -9.13
C ALA A 73 -4.53 -0.95 -10.28
N TRP A 74 -5.57 -1.75 -10.04
CA TRP A 74 -6.22 -2.59 -11.03
C TRP A 74 -7.32 -1.88 -11.83
N ALA A 75 -7.59 -0.59 -11.59
CA ALA A 75 -8.74 0.13 -12.17
C ALA A 75 -8.85 -0.03 -13.70
N ASP A 76 -7.72 0.01 -14.42
CA ASP A 76 -7.69 -0.13 -15.88
C ASP A 76 -8.12 -1.51 -16.41
N ARG A 77 -8.16 -2.55 -15.57
CA ARG A 77 -8.56 -3.90 -16.00
C ARG A 77 -10.06 -4.00 -16.27
N LEU A 78 -10.86 -3.18 -15.59
CA LEU A 78 -12.32 -3.21 -15.65
C LEU A 78 -12.93 -1.95 -16.27
N SER A 79 -12.12 -0.91 -16.54
CA SER A 79 -12.63 0.36 -17.07
C SER A 79 -13.13 0.27 -18.51
N GLY A 80 -12.58 -0.65 -19.31
CA GLY A 80 -12.87 -0.75 -20.75
C GLY A 80 -12.45 0.47 -21.56
N THR A 81 -11.72 1.41 -20.95
CA THR A 81 -11.20 2.63 -21.56
C THR A 81 -9.68 2.56 -21.71
N GLU A 82 -9.08 3.60 -22.30
CA GLU A 82 -7.62 3.74 -22.32
C GLU A 82 -7.02 3.66 -20.92
N LYS A 83 -5.78 3.14 -20.83
CA LYS A 83 -5.03 3.02 -19.58
C LYS A 83 -4.74 4.40 -19.01
N LYS A 84 -5.16 4.64 -17.78
CA LYS A 84 -4.92 5.90 -17.06
C LYS A 84 -4.02 5.73 -15.85
N VAL A 85 -3.84 4.50 -15.36
CA VAL A 85 -3.04 4.22 -14.16
C VAL A 85 -1.59 3.94 -14.56
N ARG A 86 -0.65 4.64 -13.92
CA ARG A 86 0.78 4.34 -13.91
C ARG A 86 1.16 3.74 -12.55
N PRO A 87 1.28 2.41 -12.44
CA PRO A 87 1.61 1.76 -11.18
C PRO A 87 3.01 2.14 -10.69
N GLN A 88 3.11 2.65 -9.46
CA GLN A 88 4.38 2.95 -8.80
C GLN A 88 4.52 2.19 -7.48
N ARG A 89 5.63 1.49 -7.29
CA ARG A 89 5.92 0.75 -6.07
C ARG A 89 6.60 1.65 -5.04
N GLY A 90 6.20 1.50 -3.78
CA GLY A 90 6.95 1.98 -2.64
C GLY A 90 7.06 0.95 -1.55
N SER A 91 8.20 0.94 -0.86
CA SER A 91 8.55 -0.04 0.15
C SER A 91 8.92 0.60 1.49
N HIS A 92 8.71 -0.15 2.57
CA HIS A 92 9.07 0.20 3.95
C HIS A 92 9.91 -0.91 4.59
N LEU A 93 10.80 -0.52 5.50
CA LEU A 93 11.53 -1.41 6.40
C LEU A 93 10.99 -1.25 7.83
N PHE A 94 10.96 -2.35 8.56
CA PHE A 94 10.63 -2.35 9.98
C PHE A 94 11.80 -2.90 10.78
N VAL A 95 12.24 -2.14 11.78
CA VAL A 95 13.38 -2.49 12.66
C VAL A 95 12.97 -2.40 14.13
N PRO A 96 13.64 -3.11 15.04
CA PRO A 96 13.36 -2.97 16.46
C PRO A 96 13.55 -1.52 16.91
N GLN A 97 12.61 -0.99 17.68
CA GLN A 97 12.69 0.39 18.18
C GLN A 97 14.00 0.65 18.95
N GLN A 98 14.54 -0.36 19.63
CA GLN A 98 15.82 -0.27 20.36
C GLN A 98 17.03 -0.03 19.44
N ARG A 99 16.97 -0.45 18.17
CA ARG A 99 18.04 -0.20 17.19
C ARG A 99 17.95 1.21 16.60
N LEU A 100 16.75 1.75 16.45
CA LEU A 100 16.50 3.10 15.95
C LEU A 100 15.39 3.79 16.77
N PRO A 101 15.72 4.31 17.97
CA PRO A 101 14.72 4.87 18.88
C PRO A 101 14.32 6.27 18.42
N VAL A 102 13.17 6.35 17.75
CA VAL A 102 12.55 7.63 17.38
C VAL A 102 11.24 7.80 18.14
N ASP A 103 11.06 8.97 18.75
CA ASP A 103 9.87 9.30 19.56
C ASP A 103 8.87 10.18 18.79
N SER A 104 9.18 10.50 17.54
CA SER A 104 8.37 11.35 16.66
C SER A 104 8.56 10.93 15.20
N CYS A 105 7.61 11.30 14.34
CA CYS A 105 7.77 11.13 12.90
C CYS A 105 8.81 12.15 12.40
N LEU A 106 9.86 11.64 11.75
CA LEU A 106 10.90 12.44 11.13
C LEU A 106 10.75 12.40 9.62
N THR A 107 10.82 13.56 8.97
CA THR A 107 10.99 13.67 7.52
C THR A 107 12.44 13.99 7.23
N ILE A 108 13.13 13.06 6.56
CA ILE A 108 14.56 13.16 6.24
C ILE A 108 14.69 13.17 4.72
N LEU A 109 15.51 14.08 4.18
CA LEU A 109 15.80 14.11 2.75
C LEU A 109 16.87 13.07 2.43
N HIS A 110 16.59 12.20 1.47
CA HIS A 110 17.54 11.16 1.08
C HIS A 110 18.80 11.76 0.44
N PRO A 111 20.02 11.32 0.83
CA PRO A 111 21.26 11.97 0.42
C PRO A 111 21.56 11.91 -1.08
N ASP A 112 20.98 10.94 -1.80
CA ASP A 112 21.24 10.76 -3.24
C ASP A 112 20.33 11.60 -4.15
N ASP A 113 19.07 11.82 -3.76
CA ASP A 113 18.05 12.40 -4.66
C ASP A 113 17.22 13.50 -3.99
N GLY A 114 17.44 13.78 -2.70
CA GLY A 114 16.70 14.77 -1.94
C GLY A 114 15.23 14.42 -1.69
N ARG A 115 14.77 13.20 -1.98
CA ARG A 115 13.37 12.81 -1.74
C ARG A 115 13.08 12.74 -0.23
N PRO A 116 11.92 13.22 0.23
CA PRO A 116 11.52 13.07 1.62
C PRO A 116 11.18 11.61 1.93
N VAL A 117 11.76 11.09 3.00
CA VAL A 117 11.50 9.76 3.56
C VAL A 117 11.13 9.91 5.02
N PHE A 118 10.11 9.18 5.46
CA PHE A 118 9.63 9.16 6.82
C PHE A 118 10.30 8.07 7.65
N VAL A 119 10.61 8.42 8.90
CA VAL A 119 11.07 7.49 9.94
C VAL A 119 10.23 7.73 11.19
N PHE A 120 9.45 6.75 11.61
CA PHE A 120 8.47 6.95 12.68
C PHE A 120 8.23 5.68 13.52
N PRO A 121 7.85 5.81 14.80
CA PRO A 121 7.48 4.67 15.62
C PRO A 121 6.11 4.12 15.23
N TRP A 122 5.98 2.80 15.16
CA TRP A 122 4.75 2.09 14.81
C TRP A 122 4.67 0.76 15.56
N GLU A 123 3.67 0.56 16.43
CA GLU A 123 3.40 -0.74 17.09
C GLU A 123 4.65 -1.43 17.70
N GLY A 124 5.52 -0.65 18.36
CA GLY A 124 6.75 -1.16 19.02
C GLY A 124 7.95 -1.39 18.10
N VAL A 125 7.84 -1.05 16.81
CA VAL A 125 8.94 -1.02 15.84
C VAL A 125 9.15 0.39 15.30
N THR A 126 10.26 0.61 14.61
CA THR A 126 10.48 1.83 13.82
C THR A 126 10.29 1.51 12.34
N CYS A 127 9.37 2.23 11.71
CA CYS A 127 9.10 2.16 10.27
C CYS A 127 9.97 3.17 9.53
N ILE A 128 10.59 2.74 8.42
CA ILE A 128 11.46 3.55 7.56
C ILE A 128 10.93 3.43 6.12
N GLY A 129 10.51 4.53 5.52
CA GLY A 129 10.03 4.51 4.13
C GLY A 129 9.52 5.86 3.64
N THR A 130 9.33 6.07 2.35
CA THR A 130 9.19 5.06 1.29
C THR A 130 10.15 5.28 0.11
N THR A 131 10.30 4.24 -0.71
CA THR A 131 10.81 4.32 -2.08
C THR A 131 9.74 4.80 -3.09
N ASP A 132 10.16 5.27 -4.27
CA ASP A 132 9.34 5.47 -5.48
C ASP A 132 10.02 4.80 -6.65
N LEU A 133 9.38 3.79 -7.24
CA LEU A 133 9.86 3.13 -8.44
C LEU A 133 8.68 2.84 -9.36
N ASP A 134 8.89 2.90 -10.67
CA ASP A 134 7.93 2.32 -11.60
C ASP A 134 7.75 0.82 -11.31
N HIS A 135 6.52 0.32 -11.44
CA HIS A 135 6.17 -1.08 -11.21
C HIS A 135 5.81 -1.77 -12.54
N PRO A 136 6.80 -2.26 -13.30
CA PRO A 136 6.56 -2.94 -14.57
C PRO A 136 6.05 -4.39 -14.41
N GLN A 137 6.14 -4.96 -13.19
CA GLN A 137 5.65 -6.30 -12.93
C GLN A 137 4.12 -6.37 -13.00
N SER A 138 3.58 -7.57 -13.20
CA SER A 138 2.13 -7.77 -13.12
C SER A 138 1.64 -7.46 -11.72
N LEU A 139 0.53 -6.73 -11.62
CA LEU A 139 -0.16 -6.47 -10.36
C LEU A 139 -0.69 -7.74 -9.69
N ASP A 140 -0.80 -8.86 -10.40
CA ASP A 140 -1.18 -10.16 -9.80
C ASP A 140 -0.04 -10.81 -9.01
N GLN A 141 1.17 -10.27 -9.13
CA GLN A 141 2.31 -10.70 -8.36
C GLN A 141 2.42 -9.82 -7.12
N GLU A 142 2.51 -10.46 -5.95
CA GLU A 142 2.72 -9.77 -4.69
C GLU A 142 3.94 -8.83 -4.80
N PRO A 143 3.78 -7.51 -4.61
CA PRO A 143 4.89 -6.57 -4.66
C PRO A 143 5.86 -6.86 -3.51
N ARG A 144 7.15 -6.76 -3.78
CA ARG A 144 8.20 -7.02 -2.78
C ARG A 144 9.24 -5.91 -2.79
N CYS A 145 9.71 -5.59 -1.59
CA CYS A 145 10.86 -4.71 -1.41
C CYS A 145 12.10 -5.39 -2.01
N THR A 146 12.76 -4.71 -2.94
CA THR A 146 13.98 -5.23 -3.56
C THR A 146 15.20 -4.94 -2.71
N ARG A 147 16.30 -5.65 -2.97
CA ARG A 147 17.58 -5.39 -2.31
C ARG A 147 18.05 -3.94 -2.47
N ASN A 148 17.84 -3.35 -3.64
CA ASN A 148 18.20 -1.95 -3.90
C ASN A 148 17.38 -0.98 -3.05
N GLU A 149 16.09 -1.24 -2.87
CA GLU A 149 15.23 -0.44 -1.99
C GLU A 149 15.65 -0.56 -0.52
N VAL A 150 16.03 -1.76 -0.07
CA VAL A 150 16.61 -1.95 1.26
C VAL A 150 17.87 -1.10 1.44
N GLN A 151 18.82 -1.18 0.49
CA GLN A 151 20.06 -0.40 0.59
C GLN A 151 19.81 1.11 0.52
N TYR A 152 18.85 1.56 -0.28
CA TYR A 152 18.43 2.96 -0.34
C TYR A 152 17.93 3.44 1.04
N LEU A 153 17.01 2.72 1.67
CA LEU A 153 16.46 3.10 2.96
C LEU A 153 17.48 2.99 4.12
N LEU A 154 18.37 1.98 4.09
CA LEU A 154 19.46 1.89 5.06
C LEU A 154 20.47 3.03 4.89
N LYS A 155 20.76 3.44 3.66
CA LYS A 155 21.68 4.55 3.38
C LYS A 155 21.15 5.86 3.95
N LEU A 156 19.86 6.15 3.81
CA LEU A 156 19.22 7.29 4.47
C LEU A 156 19.50 7.28 5.97
N VAL A 157 19.11 6.19 6.66
CA VAL A 157 19.20 6.10 8.11
C VAL A 157 20.64 6.24 8.57
N ASN A 158 21.58 5.53 7.94
CA ASN A 158 22.98 5.58 8.33
C ASN A 158 23.67 6.91 7.96
N SER A 159 23.16 7.65 6.98
CA SER A 159 23.63 9.01 6.69
C SER A 159 23.17 10.03 7.74
N GLN A 160 21.92 9.89 8.22
CA GLN A 160 21.33 10.79 9.20
C GLN A 160 21.73 10.44 10.64
N PHE A 161 21.91 9.15 10.94
CA PHE A 161 22.27 8.60 12.25
C PHE A 161 23.48 7.66 12.15
N PRO A 162 24.70 8.19 11.92
CA PRO A 162 25.89 7.36 11.66
C PRO A 162 26.18 6.33 12.77
N ASP A 163 25.91 6.68 14.03
CA ASP A 163 26.19 5.83 15.18
C ASP A 163 25.26 4.60 15.29
N VAL A 164 24.10 4.62 14.61
CA VAL A 164 23.15 3.49 14.62
C VAL A 164 23.72 2.29 13.85
N ALA A 165 24.43 2.56 12.75
CA ALA A 165 25.03 1.57 11.86
C ALA A 165 24.08 0.39 11.56
N LEU A 166 22.87 0.70 11.10
CA LEU A 166 21.81 -0.25 10.80
C LEU A 166 22.23 -1.15 9.63
N LYS A 167 22.01 -2.47 9.77
CA LYS A 167 22.35 -3.49 8.78
C LYS A 167 21.10 -4.26 8.38
N ASP A 168 21.19 -5.03 7.30
CA ASP A 168 20.05 -5.85 6.87
C ASP A 168 19.60 -6.86 7.92
N ALA A 169 20.53 -7.35 8.75
CA ALA A 169 20.24 -8.27 9.84
C ALA A 169 19.39 -7.65 10.96
N ASP A 170 19.31 -6.32 11.01
CA ASP A 170 18.45 -5.60 11.96
C ASP A 170 17.00 -5.46 11.44
N ILE A 171 16.72 -5.84 10.19
CA ILE A 171 15.40 -5.73 9.58
C ILE A 171 14.53 -6.91 10.01
N LEU A 172 13.43 -6.62 10.70
CA LEU A 172 12.45 -7.63 11.10
C LEU A 172 11.56 -8.04 9.95
N SER A 173 11.12 -7.06 9.15
CA SER A 173 10.24 -7.28 8.01
C SER A 173 10.32 -6.13 7.02
N THR A 174 9.77 -6.37 5.83
CA THR A 174 9.58 -5.35 4.79
C THR A 174 8.16 -5.41 4.27
N MET A 175 7.65 -4.27 3.81
CA MET A 175 6.36 -4.18 3.13
C MET A 175 6.53 -3.42 1.82
N ALA A 176 5.78 -3.79 0.79
CA ALA A 176 5.70 -3.03 -0.45
C ALA A 176 4.24 -2.88 -0.88
N GLY A 177 3.91 -1.75 -1.48
CA GLY A 177 2.59 -1.47 -2.04
C GLY A 177 2.72 -0.79 -3.40
N VAL A 178 1.66 -0.85 -4.20
CA VAL A 178 1.60 -0.25 -5.53
C VAL A 178 0.55 0.86 -5.56
N ARG A 179 1.00 2.08 -5.87
CA ARG A 179 0.20 3.30 -5.96
C ARG A 179 -0.45 3.41 -7.34
N PRO A 180 -1.75 3.69 -7.43
CA PRO A 180 -2.44 4.01 -8.68
C PRO A 180 -2.26 5.50 -9.02
N ILE A 181 -1.09 5.87 -9.56
CA ILE A 181 -0.80 7.26 -9.98
C ILE A 181 -1.41 7.56 -11.34
#